data_AF-A0A1V5UPQ6-F1
#
_entry.id   AF-A0A1V5UPQ6-F1
#
_cell.length_a   1.000
_cell.length_b   1.000
_cell.length_c   1.000
_cell.angle_alpha   90.00
_cell.angle_beta   90.00
_cell.angle_gamma   90.00
#
_symmetry.space_group_name_H-M   'P 1'
#
loop_
_entity.id
_entity.type
_entity.pdbx_description
1 polymer ?
#
loop_
_entity_poly.entity_id
_entity_poly.type
_entity_poly.pdbx_seq_one_letter_code
_entity_poly.pdbx_strand_id
1 'polypeptide(L)'
;MPNKINRKNVHLLLPGKIARVASLLAKSRKLTPLEALTAFYRSPVYRQLEQEETKLWHFSPEQLYAVAFPRRTAGRTQVRHGPGRSSLLPHRDMILEAWRKQRLSARAIADKLAALNVSTTPQNVWKFIQTHS
;
A
#
# COMPACT_ATOMS: atom_id res chain seq x y z
N MET A 1 -18.26 -7.51 -35.69
CA MET A 1 -17.97 -7.87 -34.29
C MET A 1 -16.61 -7.32 -33.93
N PRO A 2 -16.41 -6.56 -32.84
CA PRO A 2 -15.07 -6.17 -32.43
C PRO A 2 -14.24 -7.43 -32.13
N ASN A 3 -13.02 -7.50 -32.62
CA ASN A 3 -12.13 -8.64 -32.42
C ASN A 3 -11.83 -8.80 -30.92
N LYS A 4 -12.47 -9.79 -30.28
CA LYS A 4 -12.27 -10.10 -28.86
C LYS A 4 -10.82 -10.55 -28.63
N ILE A 5 -10.16 -9.97 -27.64
CA ILE A 5 -8.85 -10.43 -27.18
C ILE A 5 -8.99 -11.84 -26.59
N ASN A 6 -8.10 -12.74 -26.97
CA ASN A 6 -8.05 -14.14 -26.57
C ASN A 6 -6.58 -14.62 -26.51
N ARG A 7 -6.36 -15.85 -26.06
CA ARG A 7 -5.04 -16.49 -25.97
C ARG A 7 -4.20 -16.39 -27.25
N LYS A 8 -4.83 -16.38 -28.43
CA LYS A 8 -4.15 -16.35 -29.73
C LYS A 8 -3.68 -14.95 -30.15
N ASN A 9 -4.24 -13.87 -29.60
CA ASN A 9 -3.93 -12.50 -30.03
C ASN A 9 -3.44 -11.58 -28.90
N VAL A 10 -3.50 -12.00 -27.62
CA VAL A 10 -3.02 -11.21 -26.47
C VAL A 10 -1.56 -10.77 -26.63
N HIS A 11 -0.73 -11.61 -27.24
CA HIS A 11 0.69 -11.34 -27.49
C HIS A 11 0.94 -10.07 -28.31
N LEU A 12 -0.01 -9.65 -29.16
CA LEU A 12 0.10 -8.44 -29.98
C LEU A 12 0.13 -7.16 -29.13
N LEU A 13 -0.42 -7.18 -27.91
CA LEU A 13 -0.49 -6.03 -27.01
C LEU A 13 0.75 -5.90 -26.12
N LEU A 14 1.59 -6.92 -26.07
CA LEU A 14 2.64 -7.04 -25.06
C LEU A 14 3.93 -6.26 -25.38
N PRO A 15 4.43 -6.16 -26.64
CA PRO A 15 5.74 -5.59 -26.92
C PRO A 15 5.96 -4.19 -26.33
N GLY A 16 4.99 -3.28 -26.53
CA GLY A 16 5.07 -1.92 -25.98
C GLY A 16 5.03 -1.88 -24.45
N LYS A 17 4.24 -2.76 -23.83
CA LYS A 17 4.16 -2.87 -22.36
C LYS A 17 5.47 -3.42 -21.78
N ILE A 18 6.00 -4.48 -22.38
CA ILE A 18 7.28 -5.11 -22.01
C ILE A 18 8.42 -4.10 -22.08
N ALA A 19 8.53 -3.36 -23.20
CA ALA A 19 9.57 -2.35 -23.39
C ALA A 19 9.50 -1.25 -22.31
N ARG A 20 8.29 -0.82 -21.94
CA ARG A 20 8.09 0.17 -20.89
C ARG A 20 8.42 -0.37 -19.50
N VAL A 21 8.02 -1.61 -19.16
CA VAL A 21 8.36 -2.26 -17.89
C VAL A 21 9.88 -2.42 -17.75
N ALA A 22 10.55 -2.90 -18.81
CA ALA A 22 12.00 -3.03 -18.81
C ALA A 22 12.70 -1.67 -18.62
N SER A 23 12.19 -0.61 -19.25
CA SER A 23 12.71 0.75 -19.07
C SER A 23 12.57 1.24 -17.62
N LEU A 24 11.42 0.98 -16.98
CA LEU A 24 11.20 1.29 -15.55
C LEU A 24 12.16 0.51 -14.66
N LEU A 25 12.35 -0.78 -14.95
CA LEU A 25 13.25 -1.66 -14.20
C LEU A 25 14.71 -1.21 -14.33
N ALA A 26 15.18 -0.96 -15.55
CA ALA A 26 16.53 -0.46 -15.85
C ALA A 26 16.82 0.82 -15.07
N LYS A 27 15.91 1.81 -15.12
CA LYS A 27 16.04 3.06 -14.36
C LYS A 27 16.07 2.84 -12.85
N SER A 28 15.19 1.96 -12.33
CA SER A 28 15.06 1.73 -10.89
C SER A 28 16.24 0.98 -10.25
N ARG A 29 16.87 0.08 -11.01
CA ARG A 29 17.93 -0.83 -10.51
C ARG A 29 19.30 -0.59 -11.15
N LYS A 30 19.43 0.47 -11.98
CA LYS A 30 20.65 0.79 -12.74
C LYS A 30 21.14 -0.41 -13.58
N LEU A 31 20.21 -1.12 -14.22
CA LEU A 31 20.51 -2.23 -15.13
C LEU A 31 20.62 -1.74 -16.56
N THR A 32 21.33 -2.48 -17.40
CA THR A 32 21.27 -2.30 -18.84
C THR A 32 19.88 -2.66 -19.39
N PRO A 33 19.49 -2.16 -20.57
CA PRO A 33 18.21 -2.52 -21.18
C PRO A 33 18.04 -4.03 -21.39
N LEU A 34 19.12 -4.73 -21.80
CA LEU A 34 19.10 -6.17 -22.02
C LEU A 34 18.91 -6.95 -20.72
N GLU A 35 19.59 -6.58 -19.65
CA GLU A 35 19.42 -7.19 -18.34
C GLU A 35 18.01 -6.98 -17.80
N ALA A 36 17.45 -5.78 -17.98
CA ALA A 36 16.10 -5.46 -17.52
C ALA A 36 15.03 -6.25 -18.29
N LEU A 37 15.16 -6.35 -19.62
CA LEU A 37 14.29 -7.20 -20.45
C LEU A 37 14.38 -8.66 -20.02
N THR A 38 15.60 -9.18 -19.88
CA THR A 38 15.85 -10.57 -19.49
C THR A 38 15.25 -10.87 -18.10
N ALA A 39 15.40 -9.95 -17.16
CA ALA A 39 14.83 -10.08 -15.83
C ALA A 39 13.29 -10.09 -15.87
N PHE A 40 12.66 -9.27 -16.72
CA PHE A 40 11.21 -9.26 -16.85
C PHE A 40 10.68 -10.52 -17.54
N TYR A 41 11.31 -11.00 -18.62
CA TYR A 41 10.95 -12.27 -19.27
C TYR A 41 11.01 -13.47 -18.33
N ARG A 42 11.94 -13.45 -17.37
CA ARG A 42 12.07 -14.50 -16.35
C ARG A 42 11.07 -14.38 -15.19
N SER A 43 10.29 -13.30 -15.12
CA SER A 43 9.36 -13.07 -14.01
C SER A 43 8.10 -13.94 -14.12
N PRO A 44 7.51 -14.39 -13.00
CA PRO A 44 6.22 -15.08 -13.01
C PRO A 44 5.10 -14.25 -13.65
N VAL A 45 5.17 -12.92 -13.50
CA VAL A 45 4.21 -11.98 -14.07
C VAL A 45 4.21 -12.02 -15.59
N TYR A 46 5.38 -12.11 -16.23
CA TYR A 46 5.47 -12.24 -17.68
C TYR A 46 4.77 -13.53 -18.17
N ARG A 47 4.99 -14.66 -17.49
CA ARG A 47 4.32 -15.93 -17.82
C ARG A 47 2.80 -15.84 -17.71
N GLN A 48 2.29 -15.11 -16.70
CA GLN A 48 0.86 -14.86 -16.53
C GLN A 48 0.32 -13.86 -17.56
N LEU A 49 1.13 -12.89 -17.99
CA LEU A 49 0.76 -11.88 -18.97
C LEU A 49 0.42 -12.46 -20.36
N GLU A 50 1.06 -13.58 -20.73
CA GLU A 50 0.76 -14.33 -21.95
C GLU A 50 -0.55 -15.15 -21.86
N GLN A 51 -1.09 -15.32 -20.64
CA GLN A 51 -2.34 -16.03 -20.39
C GLN A 51 -3.49 -15.02 -20.38
N GLU A 52 -4.33 -15.07 -21.40
CA GLU A 52 -5.43 -14.12 -21.56
C GLU A 52 -6.41 -14.14 -20.37
N GLU A 53 -6.54 -15.29 -19.72
CA GLU A 53 -7.45 -15.56 -18.61
C GLU A 53 -7.06 -14.76 -17.35
N THR A 54 -5.78 -14.43 -17.17
CA THR A 54 -5.29 -13.67 -16.01
C THR A 54 -5.66 -12.19 -16.08
N LYS A 55 -6.01 -11.71 -17.29
CA LYS A 55 -6.34 -10.31 -17.57
C LYS A 55 -5.24 -9.30 -17.20
N LEU A 56 -4.01 -9.76 -16.93
CA LEU A 56 -2.88 -8.87 -16.64
C LEU A 56 -2.53 -7.96 -17.82
N TRP A 57 -2.88 -8.34 -19.04
CA TRP A 57 -2.70 -7.52 -20.24
C TRP A 57 -3.50 -6.20 -20.20
N HIS A 58 -4.52 -6.10 -19.35
CA HIS A 58 -5.22 -4.84 -19.09
C HIS A 58 -4.39 -3.84 -18.27
N PHE A 59 -3.40 -4.31 -17.53
CA PHE A 59 -2.66 -3.45 -16.61
C PHE A 59 -1.79 -2.46 -17.40
N SER A 60 -1.60 -1.27 -16.82
CA SER A 60 -0.61 -0.33 -17.31
C SER A 60 0.81 -0.90 -17.10
N PRO A 61 1.81 -0.46 -17.87
CA PRO A 61 3.19 -0.87 -17.63
C PRO A 61 3.68 -0.59 -16.20
N GLU A 62 3.26 0.51 -15.58
CA GLU A 62 3.59 0.86 -14.20
C GLU A 62 3.00 -0.14 -13.20
N GLN A 63 1.76 -0.58 -13.44
CA GLN A 63 1.11 -1.63 -12.63
C GLN A 63 1.81 -2.98 -12.80
N LEU A 64 2.12 -3.38 -14.04
CA LEU A 64 2.87 -4.61 -14.32
C LEU A 64 4.23 -4.61 -13.65
N TYR A 65 4.95 -3.48 -13.70
CA TYR A 65 6.21 -3.30 -12.99
C TYR A 65 6.04 -3.45 -11.47
N ALA A 66 5.03 -2.82 -10.87
CA ALA A 66 4.78 -2.91 -9.44
C ALA A 66 4.46 -4.33 -8.96
N VAL A 67 3.73 -5.11 -9.78
CA VAL A 67 3.39 -6.51 -9.48
C VAL A 67 4.60 -7.43 -9.68
N ALA A 68 5.37 -7.24 -10.75
CA ALA A 68 6.54 -8.07 -11.07
C ALA A 68 7.73 -7.81 -10.16
N PHE A 69 7.90 -6.55 -9.76
CA PHE A 69 9.03 -6.08 -8.99
C PHE A 69 8.52 -5.19 -7.86
N PRO A 70 7.82 -5.77 -6.87
CA PRO A 70 7.42 -5.01 -5.70
C PRO A 70 8.66 -4.35 -5.13
N ARG A 71 8.54 -3.07 -4.78
CA ARG A 71 9.60 -2.39 -4.05
C ARG A 71 9.91 -3.30 -2.85
N ARG A 72 11.18 -3.66 -2.67
CA ARG A 72 11.65 -4.25 -1.41
C ARG A 72 11.36 -3.20 -0.35
N THR A 73 10.15 -3.23 0.19
CA THR A 73 9.77 -2.43 1.34
C THR A 73 10.60 -3.01 2.46
N ALA A 74 11.62 -2.27 2.89
CA ALA A 74 12.12 -2.44 4.24
C ALA A 74 10.90 -2.28 5.15
N GLY A 75 10.38 -3.40 5.66
CA GLY A 75 9.44 -3.52 6.78
C GLY A 75 8.44 -2.39 6.99
N ARG A 76 7.68 -1.97 5.98
CA ARG A 76 6.50 -1.12 6.17
C ARG A 76 5.39 -1.56 5.23
N THR A 77 4.86 -2.75 5.50
CA THR A 77 3.40 -2.86 5.47
C THR A 77 2.94 -1.83 6.48
N GLN A 78 2.54 -0.63 6.02
CA GLN A 78 1.71 0.21 6.85
C GLN A 78 0.44 -0.61 7.03
N VAL A 79 0.37 -1.40 8.11
CA VAL A 79 -0.88 -1.94 8.60
C VAL A 79 -1.76 -0.71 8.73
N ARG A 80 -2.69 -0.54 7.81
CA ARG A 80 -3.73 0.46 7.94
C ARG A 80 -4.53 0.01 9.14
N HIS A 81 -4.12 0.42 10.34
CA HIS A 81 -4.98 0.43 11.49
C HIS A 81 -6.07 1.44 11.13
N GLY A 82 -7.17 0.93 10.59
CA GLY A 82 -8.37 1.74 10.43
C GLY A 82 -8.75 2.37 11.77
N PRO A 83 -9.61 3.41 11.74
CA PRO A 83 -10.00 4.15 12.94
C PRO A 83 -10.54 3.27 14.09
N GLY A 84 -10.91 2.02 13.83
CA GLY A 84 -11.35 1.03 14.81
C GLY A 84 -10.28 0.15 15.49
N ARG A 85 -8.97 0.45 15.41
CA ARG A 85 -7.91 -0.32 16.11
C ARG A 85 -6.96 0.49 17.00
N SER A 86 -7.31 1.73 17.35
CA SER A 86 -6.56 2.50 18.36
C SER A 86 -6.63 1.83 19.72
N SER A 87 -5.50 1.72 20.43
CA SER A 87 -5.46 1.31 21.85
C SER A 87 -6.26 2.24 22.77
N LEU A 88 -6.65 3.42 22.26
CA LEU A 88 -7.46 4.40 22.98
C LEU A 88 -8.98 4.17 22.84
N LEU A 89 -9.43 3.33 21.91
CA LEU A 89 -10.87 3.06 21.68
C LEU A 89 -11.58 2.52 22.92
N PRO A 90 -11.04 1.55 23.68
CA PRO A 90 -11.67 1.08 24.91
C PRO A 90 -11.90 2.17 25.95
N HIS A 91 -11.13 3.27 25.87
CA HIS A 91 -11.20 4.41 26.78
C HIS A 91 -11.80 5.66 26.14
N ARG A 92 -12.47 5.52 24.98
CA ARG A 92 -12.98 6.64 24.19
C ARG A 92 -13.83 7.60 25.01
N ASP A 93 -14.80 7.06 25.74
CA ASP A 93 -15.77 7.90 26.46
C ASP A 93 -15.10 8.64 27.63
N MET A 94 -14.17 7.99 28.34
CA MET A 94 -13.36 8.63 29.38
C MET A 94 -12.49 9.76 28.82
N ILE A 95 -11.85 9.55 27.66
CA ILE A 95 -11.04 10.57 26.99
C ILE A 95 -11.89 11.77 26.57
N LEU A 96 -13.06 11.53 25.95
CA LEU A 96 -13.97 12.59 25.50
C LEU A 96 -14.60 13.35 26.68
N GLU A 97 -14.94 12.66 27.76
CA GLU A 97 -15.47 13.28 28.98
C GLU A 97 -14.42 14.12 29.70
N ALA A 98 -13.19 13.59 29.84
CA ALA A 98 -12.06 14.33 30.40
C ALA A 98 -11.76 15.61 29.60
N TRP A 99 -11.86 15.55 28.27
CA TRP A 99 -11.67 16.69 27.39
C TRP A 99 -12.81 17.71 27.48
N ARG A 100 -14.06 17.26 27.38
CA ARG A 100 -15.23 18.16 27.28
C ARG A 100 -15.72 18.68 28.61
N LYS A 101 -15.86 17.82 29.62
CA LYS A 101 -16.44 18.18 30.92
C LYS A 101 -15.39 18.65 31.92
N GLN A 102 -14.25 17.95 32.00
CA GLN A 102 -13.19 18.26 32.97
C GLN A 102 -12.16 19.27 32.44
N ARG A 103 -12.25 19.67 31.15
CA ARG A 103 -11.32 20.59 30.45
C ARG A 103 -9.85 20.22 30.65
N LEU A 104 -9.53 18.92 30.73
CA LEU A 104 -8.17 18.44 30.92
C LEU A 104 -7.34 18.58 29.64
N SER A 105 -6.05 18.85 29.82
CA SER A 105 -5.11 18.90 28.69
C SER A 105 -4.84 17.49 28.14
N ALA A 106 -4.47 17.40 26.86
CA ALA A 106 -4.10 16.12 26.24
C ALA A 106 -2.93 15.43 26.97
N ARG A 107 -2.07 16.19 27.66
CA ARG A 107 -1.00 15.65 28.52
C ARG A 107 -1.57 14.98 29.76
N ALA A 108 -2.45 15.66 30.49
CA ALA A 108 -3.10 15.10 31.68
C ALA A 108 -3.93 13.84 31.35
N ILE A 109 -4.58 13.81 30.19
CA ILE A 109 -5.29 12.62 29.71
C ILE A 109 -4.32 11.48 29.39
N ALA A 110 -3.18 11.77 28.75
CA ALA A 110 -2.15 10.76 28.52
C ALA A 110 -1.57 10.18 29.82
N ASP A 111 -1.39 11.02 30.85
CA ASP A 111 -0.88 10.57 32.15
C ASP A 111 -1.93 9.69 32.88
N LYS A 112 -3.22 10.02 32.78
CA LYS A 112 -4.32 9.15 33.25
C LYS A 112 -4.34 7.80 32.52
N LEU A 113 -4.10 7.78 31.22
CA LEU A 113 -4.01 6.56 30.43
C LEU A 113 -2.78 5.73 30.79
N ALA A 114 -1.65 6.37 31.11
CA ALA A 114 -0.46 5.69 31.59
C ALA A 114 -0.71 4.95 32.91
N ALA A 115 -1.51 5.53 33.82
CA ALA A 115 -1.95 4.87 35.05
C ALA A 115 -2.83 3.62 34.80
N LEU A 116 -3.46 3.53 33.62
CA LEU A 116 -4.25 2.37 33.18
C LEU A 116 -3.43 1.39 32.30
N ASN A 117 -2.10 1.47 32.33
CA ASN A 117 -1.18 0.70 31.48
C ASN A 117 -1.32 0.97 29.97
N VAL A 118 -1.92 2.09 29.57
CA VAL A 118 -2.01 2.52 28.18
C VAL A 118 -1.01 3.64 27.92
N SER A 119 0.21 3.25 27.53
CA SER A 119 1.25 4.21 27.17
C SER A 119 0.92 4.90 25.84
N THR A 120 0.70 6.22 25.88
CA THR A 120 0.40 7.03 24.70
C THR A 120 1.02 8.41 24.83
N THR A 121 1.16 9.11 23.69
CA THR A 121 1.67 10.48 23.67
C THR A 121 0.51 11.49 23.66
N PRO A 122 0.71 12.71 24.19
CA PRO A 122 -0.30 13.77 24.13
C PRO A 122 -0.75 14.08 22.69
N GLN A 123 0.14 13.95 21.71
CA GLN A 123 -0.18 14.15 20.30
C GLN A 123 -1.14 13.07 19.78
N ASN A 124 -0.96 11.81 20.20
CA ASN A 124 -1.87 10.73 19.82
C ASN A 124 -3.25 10.90 20.44
N VAL A 125 -3.31 11.38 21.70
CA VAL A 125 -4.57 11.71 22.37
C VAL A 125 -5.29 12.85 21.63
N TRP A 126 -4.57 13.91 21.25
CA TRP A 126 -5.15 15.03 20.49
C TRP A 126 -5.70 14.58 19.14
N LYS A 127 -4.93 13.80 18.37
CA LYS A 127 -5.40 13.22 17.09
C LYS A 127 -6.64 12.36 17.28
N PHE A 128 -6.69 11.58 18.36
CA PHE A 128 -7.82 10.73 18.69
C PHE A 128 -9.08 11.55 18.99
N ILE A 129 -8.95 12.61 19.80
CA ILE A 129 -10.06 13.54 20.11
C ILE A 129 -10.58 14.22 18.85
N GLN A 130 -9.71 14.69 17.94
CA GLN A 130 -10.14 15.30 16.69
C GLN A 130 -10.88 14.34 15.76
N THR A 131 -10.47 13.07 15.76
CA THR A 131 -11.07 12.05 14.89
C THR A 131 -12.42 11.55 15.42
N HIS A 132 -12.69 11.70 16.73
CA HIS A 132 -13.87 11.14 17.41
C HIS A 132 -14.73 12.19 18.13
N SER A 133 -14.46 13.49 17.94
CA SER A 133 -15.27 14.60 18.47
C SER A 133 -16.52 14.82 17.63
#